data_AF-A0A0N4UU71-F1
#
_entry.id   AF-A0A0N4UU71-F1
#
_cell.length_a   1.000
_cell.length_b   1.000
_cell.length_c   1.000
_cell.angle_alpha   90.00
_cell.angle_beta   90.00
_cell.angle_gamma   90.00
#
_symmetry.space_group_name_H-M   'P 1'
#
loop_
_entity.id
_entity.type
_entity.pdbx_description
1 polymer ?
#
loop_
_entity_poly.entity_id
_entity_poly.type
_entity_poly.pdbx_seq_one_letter_code
_entity_poly.pdbx_strand_id
1 'polypeptide(L)'
;MMYCFCDGPVRNFAWQEPNDDPRPTFYLWIAFDSRERPRRSAGAQVMLTIIVFPDDEGKPFSDWTYRSPSIQRHFSWSPNGISRWLSVRTIVQNADVDRFSRGLDRSSTLDESTLNHSSLDSTLLLLVWINQKGTALQGALFDLNAFYYKRLIKSVVFDETIAHQCPFLSLFTLVESETGVSEVQ
;
A
#
# COMPACT_ATOMS: atom_id res chain seq x y z
N MET A 1 -3.78 4.43 25.94
CA MET A 1 -4.64 4.62 24.74
C MET A 1 -3.81 5.35 23.71
N MET A 2 -3.61 4.76 22.53
CA MET A 2 -2.75 5.30 21.48
C MET A 2 -3.62 5.81 20.34
N TYR A 3 -3.32 7.00 19.83
CA TYR A 3 -4.11 7.68 18.80
C TYR A 3 -3.22 8.01 17.61
N CYS A 4 -3.71 7.74 16.40
CA CYS A 4 -3.14 8.25 15.16
C CYS A 4 -4.04 9.37 14.64
N PHE A 5 -3.52 10.59 14.58
CA PHE A 5 -4.28 11.74 14.11
C PHE A 5 -4.06 11.95 12.60
N CYS A 6 -5.15 12.22 11.88
CA CYS A 6 -5.14 12.66 10.50
C CYS A 6 -5.78 14.04 10.43
N ASP A 7 -5.35 14.87 9.48
CA ASP A 7 -5.78 16.27 9.36
C ASP A 7 -7.21 16.44 8.79
N GLY A 8 -7.97 15.36 8.71
CA GLY A 8 -9.36 15.36 8.27
C GLY A 8 -10.00 13.98 8.30
N PRO A 9 -11.20 13.83 7.70
CA PRO A 9 -11.99 12.61 7.81
C PRO A 9 -11.30 11.44 7.12
N VAL A 10 -11.18 10.32 7.84
CA VAL A 10 -10.72 9.04 7.29
C VAL A 10 -11.82 8.48 6.38
N ARG A 11 -11.42 8.07 5.18
CA ARG A 11 -12.29 7.48 4.15
C ARG A 11 -12.15 5.98 4.06
N ASN A 12 -10.93 5.48 4.21
CA ASN A 12 -10.63 4.06 4.10
C ASN A 12 -9.33 3.73 4.84
N PHE A 13 -9.14 2.46 5.19
CA PHE A 13 -7.88 1.94 5.71
C PHE A 13 -7.66 0.51 5.23
N ALA A 14 -6.40 0.12 5.11
CA ALA A 14 -6.00 -1.21 4.68
C ALA A 14 -4.69 -1.61 5.36
N TRP A 15 -4.47 -2.89 5.58
CA TRP A 15 -3.28 -3.39 6.26
C TRP A 15 -2.45 -4.27 5.32
N GLN A 16 -1.15 -4.38 5.55
CA GLN A 16 -0.28 -5.27 4.80
C GLN A 16 0.77 -5.87 5.74
N GLU A 17 1.21 -7.08 5.41
CA GLU A 17 2.34 -7.75 6.04
C GLU A 17 3.40 -8.08 4.98
N PRO A 18 4.69 -7.83 5.25
CA PRO A 18 5.77 -8.25 4.37
C PRO A 18 6.01 -9.76 4.50
N ASN A 19 6.48 -10.41 3.44
CA ASN A 19 6.73 -11.85 3.48
C ASN A 19 7.94 -12.23 4.34
N ASP A 20 8.98 -11.39 4.33
CA ASP A 20 10.31 -11.73 4.85
C ASP A 20 10.77 -10.80 6.01
N ASP A 21 9.85 -10.16 6.74
CA ASP A 21 10.21 -9.41 7.95
C ASP A 21 10.14 -10.32 9.18
N PRO A 22 11.26 -10.56 9.89
CA PRO A 22 11.27 -11.40 11.07
C PRO A 22 10.64 -10.74 12.31
N ARG A 23 10.24 -9.47 12.22
CA ARG A 23 9.69 -8.70 13.34
C ARG A 23 8.16 -8.74 13.34
N PRO A 24 7.53 -8.64 14.54
CA PRO A 24 6.10 -8.43 14.65
C PRO A 24 5.78 -7.00 14.20
N THR A 25 5.51 -6.81 12.91
CA THR A 25 5.27 -5.48 12.31
C THR A 25 4.11 -5.53 11.32
N PHE A 26 3.17 -4.59 11.45
CA PHE A 26 2.09 -4.37 10.49
C PHE A 26 2.23 -3.03 9.80
N TYR A 27 1.83 -2.97 8.53
CA TYR A 27 1.79 -1.75 7.74
C TYR A 27 0.33 -1.33 7.55
N LEU A 28 -0.05 -0.18 8.10
CA LEU A 28 -1.41 0.35 8.03
C LEU A 28 -1.46 1.58 7.11
N TRP A 29 -2.26 1.46 6.06
CA TRP A 29 -2.60 2.53 5.15
C TRP A 29 -3.87 3.23 5.61
N ILE A 30 -3.85 4.55 5.65
CA ILE A 30 -4.98 5.38 6.06
C ILE A 30 -5.24 6.43 4.98
N ALA A 31 -6.38 6.34 4.31
CA ALA A 31 -6.84 7.30 3.32
C ALA A 31 -7.74 8.35 3.98
N PHE A 32 -7.45 9.62 3.78
CA PHE A 32 -8.16 10.73 4.43
C PHE A 32 -8.21 11.97 3.51
N ASP A 33 -9.14 12.87 3.78
CA ASP A 33 -9.19 14.16 3.08
C ASP A 33 -8.47 15.22 3.92
N SER A 34 -7.36 15.79 3.41
CA SER A 34 -6.65 16.85 4.14
C SER A 34 -7.44 18.17 4.11
N ARG A 35 -7.53 18.84 5.25
CA ARG A 35 -8.24 20.12 5.40
C ARG A 35 -7.36 21.35 5.15
N GLU A 36 -6.05 21.20 4.98
CA GLU A 36 -5.14 22.33 4.75
C GLU A 36 -5.18 22.82 3.30
N ARG A 37 -5.37 24.14 3.09
CA ARG A 37 -5.31 24.85 1.77
C ARG A 37 -4.40 26.10 1.87
N PRO A 38 -3.74 26.59 0.78
CA PRO A 38 -3.45 25.94 -0.51
C PRO A 38 -1.99 26.09 -0.98
N ARG A 39 -1.38 24.99 -1.43
CA ARG A 39 -0.47 24.98 -2.59
C ARG A 39 -0.84 23.81 -3.49
N ARG A 40 -1.74 24.07 -4.45
CA ARG A 40 -2.10 23.25 -5.62
C ARG A 40 -2.65 21.81 -5.44
N SER A 41 -2.58 21.19 -4.26
CA SER A 41 -3.05 19.80 -4.03
C SER A 41 -3.65 19.58 -2.62
N ALA A 42 -4.49 20.48 -2.15
CA ALA A 42 -5.28 20.28 -0.93
C ALA A 42 -6.44 19.31 -1.22
N GLY A 43 -6.16 18.02 -1.10
CA GLY A 43 -7.07 16.95 -1.52
C GLY A 43 -6.86 15.66 -0.75
N ALA A 44 -7.54 14.62 -1.23
CA ALA A 44 -7.46 13.25 -0.74
C ALA A 44 -6.00 12.75 -0.69
N GLN A 45 -5.57 12.27 0.48
CA GLN A 45 -4.23 11.75 0.75
C GLN A 45 -4.30 10.33 1.30
N VAL A 46 -3.20 9.60 1.22
CA VAL A 46 -3.00 8.34 1.92
C VAL A 46 -1.73 8.42 2.75
N MET A 47 -1.76 7.84 3.94
CA MET A 47 -0.64 7.76 4.87
C MET A 47 -0.29 6.32 5.14
N LEU A 48 1.00 5.99 5.06
CA LEU A 48 1.53 4.73 5.55
C LEU A 48 1.99 4.91 6.99
N THR A 49 1.53 4.00 7.84
CA THR A 49 1.85 3.94 9.26
C THR A 49 2.41 2.56 9.57
N ILE A 50 3.50 2.50 10.33
CA ILE A 50 4.12 1.25 10.76
C ILE A 50 3.71 1.00 12.20
N ILE A 51 3.19 -0.18 12.46
CA ILE A 51 2.80 -0.64 13.80
C ILE A 51 3.80 -1.70 14.21
N VAL A 52 4.58 -1.40 15.25
CA VAL A 52 5.56 -2.34 15.81
C VAL A 52 5.14 -2.77 17.21
N PHE A 53 5.64 -3.92 17.66
CA PHE A 53 5.40 -4.46 19.01
C PHE A 53 6.74 -4.66 19.70
N PRO A 54 7.30 -3.60 20.34
CA PRO A 54 8.63 -3.66 20.93
C PRO A 54 8.77 -4.77 21.97
N ASP A 55 7.68 -5.06 22.70
CA ASP A 55 7.65 -6.12 23.72
C ASP A 55 7.88 -7.52 23.12
N ASP A 56 7.62 -7.71 21.82
CA ASP A 56 7.75 -8.99 21.13
C ASP A 56 8.99 -9.06 20.22
N GLU A 57 9.74 -7.97 20.08
CA GLU A 57 10.98 -7.97 19.28
C GLU A 57 12.01 -8.95 19.84
N GLY A 58 12.61 -9.75 18.96
CA GLY A 58 13.62 -10.75 19.31
C GLY A 58 13.08 -12.04 19.92
N LYS A 59 11.77 -12.15 20.15
CA LYS A 59 11.11 -13.39 20.58
C LYS A 59 10.79 -14.31 19.40
N PRO A 60 10.75 -15.64 19.60
CA PRO A 60 10.21 -16.54 18.59
C PRO A 60 8.71 -16.27 18.36
N PHE A 61 8.23 -16.57 17.15
CA PHE A 61 6.84 -16.31 16.74
C PHE A 61 5.79 -16.90 17.68
N SER A 62 6.07 -18.08 18.26
CA SER A 62 5.17 -18.75 19.23
C SER A 62 4.87 -17.91 20.47
N ASP A 63 5.75 -16.97 20.79
CA ASP A 63 5.73 -16.20 22.04
C ASP A 63 5.27 -14.75 21.81
N TRP A 64 4.90 -14.41 20.58
CA TRP A 64 4.38 -13.08 20.24
C TRP A 64 3.01 -12.87 20.88
N THR A 65 2.84 -11.74 21.55
CA THR A 65 1.64 -11.41 22.31
C THR A 65 0.82 -10.29 21.68
N TYR A 66 1.43 -9.52 20.77
CA TYR A 66 0.93 -8.31 20.14
C TYR A 66 0.40 -7.29 21.15
N ARG A 67 1.06 -7.23 22.32
CA ARG A 67 0.74 -6.26 23.38
C ARG A 67 1.54 -4.97 23.17
N SER A 68 0.99 -3.87 23.68
CA SER A 68 1.68 -2.57 23.69
C SER A 68 2.15 -2.09 22.30
N PRO A 69 1.25 -1.96 21.29
CA PRO A 69 1.66 -1.50 19.97
C PRO A 69 2.27 -0.10 20.04
N SER A 70 3.22 0.18 19.15
CA SER A 70 3.76 1.51 18.88
C SER A 70 3.48 1.87 17.42
N ILE A 71 2.76 2.98 17.21
CA ILE A 71 2.33 3.46 15.90
C ILE A 71 3.26 4.59 15.46
N GLN A 72 3.86 4.44 14.28
CA GLN A 72 4.79 5.40 13.70
C GLN A 72 4.32 5.83 12.31
N ARG A 73 4.12 7.13 12.10
CA ARG A 73 3.85 7.69 10.77
C ARG A 73 5.11 7.55 9.92
N HIS A 74 4.99 6.87 8.77
CA HIS A 74 6.13 6.64 7.89
C HIS A 74 6.23 7.69 6.78
N PHE A 75 5.19 7.81 5.95
CA PHE A 75 5.05 8.89 4.97
C PHE A 75 3.60 9.12 4.58
N SER A 76 3.36 10.23 3.87
CA SER A 76 2.09 10.51 3.21
C SER A 76 2.30 10.75 1.73
N TRP A 77 1.33 10.34 0.93
CA TRP A 77 1.35 10.46 -0.52
C TRP A 77 -0.04 10.84 -1.03
N SER A 78 -0.08 11.53 -2.16
CA SER A 78 -1.32 11.88 -2.85
C SER A 78 -1.07 11.74 -4.35
N PRO A 79 -1.96 11.07 -5.09
CA PRO A 79 -1.88 11.04 -6.54
C PRO A 79 -2.03 12.46 -7.11
N ASN A 80 -1.29 12.73 -8.18
CA ASN A 80 -1.42 13.99 -8.90
C ASN A 80 -2.85 14.14 -9.45
N GLY A 81 -3.49 15.26 -9.14
CA GLY A 81 -4.82 15.55 -9.67
C GLY A 81 -5.93 14.65 -9.12
N ILE A 82 -5.81 14.10 -7.91
CA ILE A 82 -6.90 13.38 -7.24
C ILE A 82 -8.04 14.31 -6.81
N SER A 83 -9.29 13.86 -7.00
CA SER A 83 -10.49 14.44 -6.39
C SER A 83 -10.82 13.75 -5.06
N ARG A 84 -11.09 12.44 -5.12
CA ARG A 84 -11.47 11.62 -3.96
C ARG A 84 -11.04 10.17 -4.12
N TRP A 85 -10.78 9.52 -3.00
CA TRP A 85 -10.61 8.06 -2.93
C TRP A 85 -11.91 7.33 -3.21
N LEU A 86 -11.81 6.20 -3.91
CA LEU A 86 -12.90 5.23 -4.06
C LEU A 86 -12.60 3.94 -3.29
N SER A 87 -11.35 3.48 -3.34
CA SER A 87 -10.96 2.24 -2.69
C SER A 87 -9.50 2.28 -2.28
N VAL A 88 -9.22 1.79 -1.09
CA VAL A 88 -7.87 1.43 -0.62
C VAL A 88 -8.03 0.05 -0.01
N ARG A 89 -7.47 -0.98 -0.64
CA ARG A 89 -7.69 -2.38 -0.24
C ARG A 89 -6.45 -3.22 -0.42
N THR A 90 -6.19 -4.04 0.58
CA THR A 90 -5.22 -5.13 0.51
C THR A 90 -5.72 -6.18 -0.46
N ILE A 91 -4.85 -6.63 -1.36
CA ILE A 91 -5.10 -7.80 -2.18
C ILE A 91 -4.54 -8.99 -1.41
N VAL A 92 -5.41 -9.94 -1.07
CA VAL A 92 -5.03 -11.16 -0.37
C VAL A 92 -4.98 -12.29 -1.39
N GLN A 93 -3.84 -12.94 -1.51
CA GLN A 93 -3.60 -14.04 -2.44
C GLN A 93 -3.21 -15.30 -1.68
N ASN A 94 -3.59 -16.47 -2.19
CA ASN A 94 -3.16 -17.72 -1.58
C ASN A 94 -1.72 -18.05 -2.04
N ALA A 95 -0.78 -18.03 -1.11
CA ALA A 95 0.64 -18.25 -1.37
C ALA A 95 0.92 -19.65 -1.93
N ASP A 96 0.10 -20.65 -1.57
CA ASP A 96 0.28 -22.02 -2.02
C ASP A 96 0.03 -22.16 -3.52
N VAL A 97 -1.02 -21.52 -4.04
CA VAL A 97 -1.37 -21.59 -5.46
C VAL A 97 -0.29 -20.96 -6.35
N ASP A 98 0.33 -19.87 -5.89
CA ASP A 98 1.38 -19.18 -6.64
C ASP A 98 2.73 -19.92 -6.57
N ARG A 99 3.01 -20.61 -5.45
CA ARG A 99 4.18 -21.51 -5.31
C ARG A 99 4.07 -22.74 -6.20
N PHE A 100 2.90 -23.38 -6.32
CA PHE A 100 2.72 -24.51 -7.26
C PHE A 100 2.85 -24.08 -8.72
N SER A 101 2.42 -22.85 -9.05
CA SER A 101 2.50 -22.31 -10.41
C SER A 101 3.93 -21.92 -10.82
N ARG A 102 4.75 -21.45 -9.87
CA ARG A 102 6.17 -21.08 -10.10
C ARG A 102 7.17 -22.20 -9.77
N GLY A 103 6.72 -23.24 -9.05
CA GLY A 103 7.54 -24.32 -8.49
C GLY A 103 7.85 -25.47 -9.45
N LEU A 104 7.24 -25.52 -10.64
CA LEU A 104 7.61 -26.52 -11.65
C LEU A 104 9.05 -26.32 -12.17
N ASP A 105 9.60 -25.10 -12.04
CA ASP A 105 10.92 -24.74 -12.58
C ASP A 105 12.05 -24.67 -11.54
N ARG A 106 11.76 -24.85 -10.23
CA ARG A 106 12.78 -24.73 -9.18
C ARG A 106 12.63 -25.82 -8.11
N SER A 107 13.12 -27.01 -8.45
CA SER A 107 13.45 -28.04 -7.48
C SER A 107 14.67 -27.61 -6.65
N SER A 108 14.44 -27.18 -5.43
CA SER A 108 15.43 -27.27 -4.36
C SER A 108 14.70 -27.54 -3.05
N THR A 109 14.92 -28.74 -2.53
CA THR A 109 14.63 -29.20 -1.16
C THR A 109 14.86 -28.10 -0.14
N LEU A 110 13.82 -27.68 0.58
CA LEU A 110 13.93 -26.74 1.70
C LEU A 110 12.98 -27.16 2.82
N ASP A 111 13.57 -27.18 4.02
CA ASP A 111 13.06 -27.75 5.27
C ASP A 111 11.65 -27.31 5.65
N GLU A 112 10.88 -28.30 6.10
CA GLU A 112 9.47 -28.26 6.47
C GLU A 112 9.19 -27.55 7.81
N SER A 113 10.16 -26.85 8.40
CA SER A 113 10.09 -26.33 9.77
C SER A 113 9.74 -24.84 9.93
N THR A 114 9.42 -24.12 8.84
CA THR A 114 8.98 -22.70 8.88
C THR A 114 7.51 -22.48 8.49
N LEU A 115 6.73 -23.56 8.40
CA LEU A 115 5.33 -23.63 7.94
C LEU A 115 4.29 -23.03 8.93
N ASN A 116 4.55 -21.87 9.51
CA ASN A 116 3.56 -21.12 10.30
C ASN A 116 3.45 -19.64 9.90
N HIS A 117 3.94 -19.25 8.72
CA HIS A 117 3.46 -18.01 8.11
C HIS A 117 2.04 -18.23 7.59
N SER A 118 1.18 -17.21 7.74
CA SER A 118 -0.16 -17.26 7.14
C SER A 118 0.00 -17.62 5.65
N SER A 119 -0.77 -18.59 5.15
CA SER A 119 -0.75 -18.99 3.74
C SER A 119 -1.26 -17.91 2.78
N LEU A 120 -1.44 -16.69 3.29
CA LEU A 120 -2.02 -15.56 2.62
C LEU A 120 -0.96 -14.49 2.39
N ASP A 121 -0.65 -14.22 1.12
CA ASP A 121 0.13 -13.07 0.72
C ASP A 121 -0.77 -11.83 0.76
N SER A 122 -0.36 -10.83 1.56
CA SER A 122 -1.07 -9.55 1.74
C SER A 122 -0.21 -8.35 1.30
N THR A 123 0.83 -8.60 0.50
CA THR A 123 1.89 -7.63 0.20
C THR A 123 1.49 -6.61 -0.87
N LEU A 124 0.36 -6.81 -1.54
CA LEU A 124 -0.16 -5.91 -2.56
C LEU A 124 -1.32 -5.04 -2.05
N LEU A 125 -1.30 -3.75 -2.41
CA LEU A 125 -2.35 -2.79 -2.08
C LEU A 125 -2.88 -2.13 -3.35
N LEU A 126 -4.19 -2.23 -3.54
CA LEU A 126 -4.93 -1.54 -4.58
C LEU A 126 -5.45 -0.20 -4.07
N LEU A 127 -5.05 0.87 -4.76
CA LEU A 127 -5.51 2.23 -4.57
C LEU A 127 -6.33 2.63 -5.80
N VAL A 128 -7.54 3.16 -5.61
CA VAL A 128 -8.41 3.62 -6.71
C VAL A 128 -9.03 4.96 -6.35
N TRP A 129 -9.01 5.89 -7.29
CA TRP A 129 -9.54 7.24 -7.12
C TRP A 129 -10.15 7.82 -8.41
N ILE A 130 -10.91 8.90 -8.24
CA ILE A 130 -11.39 9.72 -9.35
C ILE A 130 -10.47 10.94 -9.49
N ASN A 131 -10.12 11.29 -10.72
CA ASN A 131 -9.35 12.51 -10.99
C ASN A 131 -10.16 13.79 -10.66
N GLN A 132 -9.49 14.94 -10.59
CA GLN A 132 -10.08 16.25 -10.28
C GLN A 132 -11.18 16.66 -11.25
N LYS A 133 -11.10 16.22 -12.51
CA LYS A 133 -12.10 16.52 -13.54
C LYS A 133 -13.36 15.65 -13.41
N GLY A 134 -13.32 14.58 -12.62
CA GLY A 134 -14.42 13.62 -12.54
C GLY A 134 -14.55 12.71 -13.77
N THR A 135 -13.60 12.77 -14.71
CA THR A 135 -13.69 12.15 -16.03
C THR A 135 -12.95 10.82 -16.13
N ALA A 136 -12.04 10.54 -15.19
CA ALA A 136 -11.22 9.33 -15.25
C ALA A 136 -11.18 8.60 -13.92
N LEU A 137 -11.28 7.28 -14.02
CA LEU A 137 -11.01 6.34 -12.94
C LEU A 137 -9.55 5.93 -13.03
N GLN A 138 -8.77 6.28 -12.01
CA GLN A 138 -7.35 5.99 -11.93
C GLN A 138 -7.06 5.09 -10.74
N GLY A 139 -5.92 4.42 -10.78
CA GLY A 139 -5.47 3.60 -9.67
C GLY A 139 -3.98 3.43 -9.60
N ALA A 140 -3.55 2.83 -8.50
CA ALA A 140 -2.19 2.40 -8.28
C ALA A 140 -2.16 1.04 -7.60
N LEU A 141 -1.16 0.24 -7.95
CA LEU A 141 -0.83 -0.99 -7.26
C LEU A 141 0.48 -0.77 -6.51
N PHE A 142 0.43 -0.83 -5.18
CA PHE A 142 1.60 -0.73 -4.31
C PHE A 142 2.05 -2.13 -3.88
N ASP A 143 3.36 -2.37 -3.91
CA ASP A 143 4.00 -3.61 -3.51
C ASP A 143 4.88 -3.37 -2.28
N LEU A 144 4.48 -3.95 -1.15
CA LEU A 144 5.16 -3.82 0.13
C LEU A 144 6.53 -4.51 0.12
N ASN A 145 6.67 -5.66 -0.53
CA ASN A 145 7.96 -6.35 -0.60
C ASN A 145 8.96 -5.54 -1.43
N ALA A 146 8.54 -5.02 -2.59
CA ALA A 146 9.37 -4.15 -3.41
C ALA A 146 9.78 -2.87 -2.64
N PHE A 147 8.86 -2.30 -1.86
CA PHE A 147 9.14 -1.17 -0.99
C PHE A 147 10.14 -1.52 0.14
N TYR A 148 10.00 -2.72 0.70
CA TYR A 148 10.91 -3.27 1.70
C TYR A 148 12.34 -3.42 1.14
N TYR A 149 12.48 -3.96 -0.08
CA TYR A 149 13.77 -4.05 -0.79
C TYR A 149 14.41 -2.69 -1.07
N LYS A 150 13.60 -1.63 -1.17
CA LYS A 150 14.08 -0.24 -1.26
C LYS A 150 14.41 0.39 0.09
N ARG A 151 14.48 -0.40 1.17
CA ARG A 151 14.83 0.03 2.53
C ARG A 151 13.84 1.04 3.12
N LEU A 152 12.55 0.84 2.85
CA LEU A 152 11.45 1.61 3.46
C LEU A 152 11.65 3.12 3.33
N ILE A 153 11.85 3.61 2.11
CA ILE A 153 12.06 5.05 1.86
C ILE A 153 10.90 5.92 2.39
N LYS A 154 11.16 7.18 2.71
CA LYS A 154 10.20 8.08 3.38
C LYS A 154 9.32 8.90 2.42
N SER A 155 9.34 8.60 1.13
CA SER A 155 8.58 9.32 0.11
C SER A 155 8.44 8.50 -1.15
N VAL A 156 7.32 8.66 -1.85
CA VAL A 156 7.13 8.14 -3.20
C VAL A 156 7.73 9.13 -4.20
N VAL A 157 8.71 8.69 -4.97
CA VAL A 157 9.36 9.49 -6.03
C VAL A 157 9.31 8.69 -7.31
N PHE A 158 8.74 9.29 -8.35
CA PHE A 158 8.78 8.74 -9.70
C PHE A 158 10.03 9.23 -10.42
N ASP A 159 10.55 8.43 -11.32
CA ASP A 159 11.62 8.90 -12.20
C ASP A 159 11.14 10.03 -13.15
N GLU A 160 12.11 10.77 -13.70
CA GLU A 160 11.87 11.86 -14.65
C GLU A 160 11.66 11.35 -16.08
N THR A 161 11.59 10.02 -16.27
CA THR A 161 11.35 9.46 -17.59
C THR A 161 9.87 9.61 -17.97
N ILE A 162 9.60 9.49 -19.27
CA ILE A 162 8.22 9.51 -19.79
C ILE A 162 7.37 8.38 -19.15
N ALA A 163 8.00 7.29 -18.72
CA ALA A 163 7.32 6.16 -18.12
C ALA A 163 6.93 6.39 -16.65
N HIS A 164 7.46 7.44 -15.99
CA HIS A 164 7.24 7.75 -14.58
C HIS A 164 7.28 6.49 -13.71
N GLN A 165 8.40 5.79 -13.72
CA GLN A 165 8.51 4.51 -13.02
C GLN A 165 8.73 4.74 -11.52
N CYS A 166 8.06 3.92 -10.70
CA CYS A 166 8.35 3.77 -9.30
C CYS A 166 8.45 2.27 -8.99
N PRO A 167 9.56 1.80 -8.38
CA PRO A 167 9.85 0.38 -8.26
C PRO A 167 8.86 -0.41 -7.37
N PHE A 168 8.03 0.28 -6.60
CA PHE A 168 7.06 -0.32 -5.68
C PHE A 168 5.63 0.25 -5.87
N LEU A 169 5.41 1.08 -6.88
CA LEU A 169 4.10 1.70 -7.13
C LEU A 169 3.85 1.83 -8.63
N SER A 170 2.91 1.05 -9.14
CA SER A 170 2.51 1.09 -10.55
C SER A 170 1.23 1.88 -10.71
N LEU A 171 1.23 2.94 -11.53
CA LEU A 171 0.04 3.74 -11.85
C LEU A 171 -0.70 3.19 -13.07
N PHE A 172 -2.04 3.28 -13.07
CA PHE A 172 -2.87 2.89 -14.21
C PHE A 172 -4.16 3.73 -14.31
N THR A 173 -4.75 3.74 -15.50
CA THR A 173 -6.07 4.34 -15.78
C THR A 173 -7.03 3.24 -16.21
N LEU A 174 -8.19 3.14 -15.57
CA LEU A 174 -9.20 2.10 -15.83
C LEU A 174 -10.23 2.54 -16.86
N VAL A 175 -10.69 3.79 -16.76
CA VAL A 175 -11.71 4.36 -17.65
C VAL A 175 -11.37 5.82 -17.85
N GLU A 176 -11.40 6.27 -19.11
CA GLU A 176 -11.42 7.67 -19.48
C GLU A 176 -12.76 7.93 -20.15
N SER A 177 -13.59 8.79 -19.57
CA SER A 177 -14.81 9.21 -20.26
C SER A 177 -14.40 10.14 -21.40
N GLU A 178 -14.58 9.71 -22.64
CA GLU A 178 -14.53 10.59 -23.80
C GLU A 178 -15.74 11.53 -23.76
N THR A 179 -15.66 12.60 -22.97
CA THR A 179 -16.45 13.81 -23.22
C THR A 179 -15.69 14.69 -24.20
N GLY A 180 -15.45 14.13 -25.39
CA GLY A 180 -15.06 14.88 -26.58
C GLY A 180 -16.30 15.53 -27.16
N VAL A 181 -16.41 16.84 -27.01
CA VAL A 181 -17.37 17.68 -27.72
C VAL A 181 -17.09 17.54 -29.21
N SER A 182 -17.94 16.80 -29.92
CA SER A 182 -18.11 16.94 -31.37
C SER A 182 -19.08 18.09 -31.64
N GLU A 183 -18.60 19.32 -31.45
CA GLU A 183 -19.16 20.50 -32.12
C GLU A 183 -18.00 21.17 -32.86
N VAL A 184 -17.86 20.89 -34.16
CA VAL A 184 -17.56 21.90 -35.19
C VAL A 184 -18.15 21.42 -36.52
N GLN A 185 -19.24 22.11 -36.90
CA GLN A 185 -19.81 22.39 -38.24
C GLN A 185 -19.90 21.29 -39.31
#